data_AF-F5Z9U5-F1
#
_entry.id   AF-F5Z9U5-F1
#
_cell.length_a   1.000
_cell.length_b   1.000
_cell.length_c   1.000
_cell.angle_alpha   90.00
_cell.angle_beta   90.00
_cell.angle_gamma   90.00
#
_symmetry.space_group_name_H-M   'P 1'
#
loop_
_entity.id
_entity.type
_entity.pdbx_description
1 polymer ?
#
loop_
_entity_poly.entity_id
_entity_poly.type
_entity_poly.pdbx_seq_one_letter_code
_entity_poly.pdbx_strand_id
1 'polypeptide(L)'
;MHSIKWFLMAFIFSVTLVGCGGSSDDTSVVDEVSADDDTQDDSADDPVDDAVTTYYNVDLFTVLPLTENEVSCTLENGSETTCYELTFAANTVGDTEGEGTVGPYCPDSISTPRIEAGLGVYDGETNPGFQSLVDAAQGMDADGYDIVDEDGNIRSGGGGDFSYCLSMAFDSSLTVTYLIPVTPEFRSEAYYIPTVGSIGLGINGIPIKGDPPSVTTAEAGIGGTGSGNIPALDHCGGHADPAGYYHWHFIPQSINTVSDAPEYNFTNRYGISCTNTYIEYEDHAAFAGLAKDGFPIYAAYDLIDGANTLPADVATTDECNGHTHATEEFPDGAYHYHALETGAPTVPVCLMGSYVDRNDFTVQ
;
A
#
# COMPACT_ATOMS: atom_id res chain seq x y z
N MET A 1 27.71 -34.36 -57.78
CA MET A 1 28.91 -33.67 -58.32
C MET A 1 29.36 -32.59 -57.32
N HIS A 2 30.64 -32.17 -57.40
CA HIS A 2 31.25 -30.85 -57.08
C HIS A 2 30.30 -29.67 -56.71
N SER A 3 30.66 -28.65 -55.90
CA SER A 3 31.84 -28.26 -55.06
C SER A 3 31.44 -26.95 -54.31
N ILE A 4 31.68 -26.65 -53.01
CA ILE A 4 32.96 -26.34 -52.30
C ILE A 4 33.70 -25.16 -53.00
N LYS A 5 34.08 -23.99 -52.42
CA LYS A 5 34.48 -23.51 -51.05
C LYS A 5 34.20 -21.97 -50.88
N TRP A 6 33.86 -21.41 -49.71
CA TRP A 6 34.67 -20.84 -48.58
C TRP A 6 35.48 -19.54 -48.80
N PHE A 7 35.40 -18.61 -47.83
CA PHE A 7 36.43 -17.83 -47.05
C PHE A 7 35.70 -16.61 -46.42
N LEU A 8 35.76 -16.21 -45.13
CA LEU A 8 36.68 -16.33 -43.97
C LEU A 8 37.80 -15.26 -43.91
N MET A 9 38.09 -14.79 -42.68
CA MET A 9 39.26 -14.01 -42.22
C MET A 9 39.14 -12.46 -42.30
N ALA A 10 39.82 -11.67 -41.46
CA ALA A 10 39.72 -11.48 -40.00
C ALA A 10 40.75 -10.42 -39.52
N PHE A 11 40.51 -9.78 -38.36
CA PHE A 11 41.52 -9.15 -37.47
C PHE A 11 42.33 -7.92 -37.96
N ILE A 12 42.32 -6.82 -37.19
CA ILE A 12 43.49 -6.27 -36.47
C ILE A 12 43.14 -4.99 -35.68
N PHE A 13 43.83 -4.80 -34.56
CA PHE A 13 43.72 -3.69 -33.59
C PHE A 13 44.87 -2.68 -33.83
N SER A 14 44.70 -1.39 -33.51
CA SER A 14 45.85 -0.46 -33.46
C SER A 14 45.59 0.73 -32.53
N VAL A 15 46.67 1.26 -31.94
CA VAL A 15 46.69 2.32 -30.91
C VAL A 15 47.81 3.31 -31.24
N THR A 16 47.57 4.61 -31.03
CA THR A 16 48.61 5.65 -30.96
C THR A 16 48.35 6.62 -29.81
N LEU A 17 49.41 7.24 -29.30
CA LEU A 17 49.43 8.05 -28.07
C LEU A 17 50.23 9.35 -28.28
N VAL A 18 49.94 10.36 -27.46
CA VAL A 18 50.83 11.46 -27.01
C VAL A 18 51.23 12.57 -28.01
N GLY A 19 51.20 13.82 -27.52
CA GLY A 19 51.92 14.96 -28.09
C GLY A 19 51.61 16.28 -27.34
N CYS A 20 52.57 16.80 -26.56
CA CYS A 20 52.46 18.09 -25.85
C CYS A 20 53.39 19.16 -26.44
N GLY A 21 53.06 20.45 -26.29
CA GLY A 21 53.90 21.61 -26.65
C GLY A 21 53.22 22.94 -26.28
N GLY A 22 53.98 24.02 -26.07
CA GLY A 22 53.49 25.34 -25.62
C GLY A 22 54.47 26.50 -25.87
N SER A 23 54.29 27.65 -25.18
CA SER A 23 54.98 28.96 -25.38
C SER A 23 54.67 29.65 -26.73
N SER A 24 54.82 30.98 -26.96
CA SER A 24 55.09 32.22 -26.16
C SER A 24 55.07 33.45 -27.10
N ASP A 25 54.77 34.72 -26.78
CA ASP A 25 54.16 35.41 -25.61
C ASP A 25 53.12 36.46 -26.18
N ASP A 26 52.99 37.79 -25.93
CA ASP A 26 53.63 38.85 -25.11
C ASP A 26 52.70 40.12 -25.03
N THR A 27 52.87 41.00 -24.01
CA THR A 27 52.32 42.39 -23.83
C THR A 27 50.79 42.60 -23.70
N SER A 28 50.26 43.61 -22.98
CA SER A 28 50.69 44.49 -21.86
C SER A 28 49.41 45.08 -21.21
N VAL A 29 49.34 45.64 -19.99
CA VAL A 29 49.96 46.89 -19.44
C VAL A 29 49.96 46.83 -17.89
N VAL A 30 50.82 47.63 -17.25
CA VAL A 30 51.04 47.74 -15.79
C VAL A 30 49.92 48.49 -15.02
N ASP A 31 49.77 48.17 -13.73
CA ASP A 31 50.20 49.07 -12.64
C ASP A 31 50.43 48.28 -11.32
N GLU A 32 51.29 48.81 -10.42
CA GLU A 32 51.50 48.28 -9.05
C GLU A 32 50.56 49.00 -8.05
N VAL A 33 50.46 48.68 -6.74
CA VAL A 33 51.47 48.82 -5.67
C VAL A 33 50.96 48.14 -4.38
N SER A 34 51.91 47.59 -3.60
CA SER A 34 51.82 47.14 -2.19
C SER A 34 50.84 46.02 -1.82
N ALA A 35 51.43 44.94 -1.29
CA ALA A 35 50.81 44.16 -0.22
C ALA A 35 51.06 44.83 1.14
N ASP A 36 50.23 44.50 2.13
CA ASP A 36 50.67 44.29 3.52
C ASP A 36 49.85 43.13 4.12
N ASP A 37 50.32 42.59 5.25
CA ASP A 37 49.90 41.31 5.83
C ASP A 37 48.74 41.43 6.83
N ASP A 38 47.74 40.55 6.74
CA ASP A 38 46.71 40.32 7.77
C ASP A 38 46.18 38.87 7.65
N THR A 39 46.38 38.06 8.69
CA THR A 39 46.03 36.62 8.71
C THR A 39 44.67 36.38 9.35
N GLN A 40 43.69 35.90 8.56
CA GLN A 40 42.31 35.64 8.99
C GLN A 40 41.61 34.72 7.96
N ASP A 41 40.81 33.71 8.29
CA ASP A 41 40.64 32.92 9.54
C ASP A 41 40.25 31.49 9.11
N ASP A 42 40.55 30.47 9.91
CA ASP A 42 40.05 29.10 9.65
C ASP A 42 38.65 28.92 10.25
N SER A 43 37.83 28.05 9.65
CA SER A 43 36.50 27.59 10.13
C SER A 43 35.28 28.45 9.74
N ALA A 44 34.65 28.08 8.62
CA ALA A 44 33.21 27.79 8.57
C ALA A 44 32.87 27.03 7.27
N ASP A 45 33.27 25.76 7.17
CA ASP A 45 32.39 24.80 6.48
C ASP A 45 31.18 24.64 7.41
N ASP A 46 30.11 25.38 7.12
CA ASP A 46 28.83 25.21 7.79
C ASP A 46 28.30 23.83 7.38
N PRO A 47 28.11 22.87 8.31
CA PRO A 47 27.63 21.56 7.93
C PRO A 47 26.23 21.72 7.37
N VAL A 48 26.05 21.32 6.10
CA VAL A 48 24.72 20.99 5.61
C VAL A 48 24.26 19.84 6.49
N ASP A 49 23.31 20.12 7.37
CA ASP A 49 22.60 19.11 8.13
C ASP A 49 21.79 18.33 7.10
N ASP A 50 22.30 17.16 6.70
CA ASP A 50 21.60 16.21 5.82
C ASP A 50 20.40 15.66 6.61
N ALA A 51 19.37 16.50 6.72
CA ALA A 51 18.20 16.29 7.54
C ALA A 51 17.54 14.98 7.13
N VAL A 52 17.51 14.03 8.05
CA VAL A 52 16.99 12.68 7.82
C VAL A 52 15.51 12.76 7.48
N THR A 53 15.18 12.70 6.19
CA THR A 53 13.79 12.76 5.73
C THR A 53 13.05 11.52 6.21
N THR A 54 12.16 11.72 7.17
CA THR A 54 11.25 10.68 7.68
C THR A 54 9.82 11.18 7.63
N TYR A 55 8.89 10.25 7.43
CA TYR A 55 7.47 10.53 7.29
C TYR A 55 6.61 9.95 8.43
N TYR A 56 7.23 9.26 9.40
CA TYR A 56 6.54 8.88 10.63
C TYR A 56 6.44 10.09 11.57
N ASN A 57 5.21 10.50 11.83
CA ASN A 57 4.86 11.42 12.91
C ASN A 57 3.70 10.82 13.70
N VAL A 58 3.93 10.53 14.98
CA VAL A 58 2.93 9.91 15.86
C VAL A 58 1.68 10.78 16.07
N ASP A 59 1.78 12.12 15.92
CA ASP A 59 0.63 13.02 16.00
C ASP A 59 -0.35 12.88 14.81
N LEU A 60 0.04 12.18 13.73
CA LEU A 60 -0.85 11.83 12.61
C LEU A 60 -1.66 10.54 12.85
N PHE A 61 -1.39 9.80 13.92
CA PHE A 61 -2.05 8.53 14.21
C PHE A 61 -3.23 8.73 15.18
N THR A 62 -4.39 8.19 14.83
CA THR A 62 -5.59 8.22 15.68
C THR A 62 -5.48 7.25 16.87
N VAL A 63 -4.57 6.28 16.79
CA VAL A 63 -4.25 5.33 17.85
C VAL A 63 -2.74 5.29 18.06
N LEU A 64 -2.29 5.54 19.29
CA LEU A 64 -0.87 5.53 19.63
C LEU A 64 -0.32 4.09 19.75
N PRO A 65 0.95 3.85 19.38
CA PRO A 65 1.59 2.56 19.59
C PRO A 65 1.76 2.22 21.08
N LEU A 66 1.73 0.92 21.38
CA LEU A 66 2.08 0.33 22.67
C LEU A 66 3.60 0.38 22.92
N THR A 67 4.40 0.26 21.87
CA THR A 67 5.86 0.46 21.88
C THR A 67 6.31 1.13 20.59
N GLU A 68 7.27 2.04 20.71
CA GLU A 68 7.95 2.71 19.61
C GLU A 68 9.46 2.66 19.90
N ASN A 69 10.22 1.97 19.07
CA ASN A 69 11.69 1.88 19.16
C ASN A 69 12.32 2.18 17.79
N GLU A 70 13.57 2.65 17.79
CA GLU A 70 14.44 2.60 16.61
C GLU A 70 15.37 1.38 16.71
N VAL A 71 15.45 0.60 15.63
CA VAL A 71 16.26 -0.64 15.55
C VAL A 71 17.03 -0.70 14.23
N SER A 72 18.21 -1.32 14.23
CA SER A 72 18.94 -1.59 12.98
C SER A 72 18.26 -2.71 12.21
N CYS A 73 18.00 -2.48 10.93
CA CYS A 73 17.32 -3.40 10.02
C CYS A 73 18.10 -3.57 8.70
N THR A 74 17.70 -4.57 7.89
CA THR A 74 18.24 -4.80 6.56
C THR A 74 17.09 -4.88 5.56
N LEU A 75 17.17 -4.10 4.48
CA LEU A 75 16.16 -4.06 3.43
C LEU A 75 16.34 -5.21 2.43
N GLU A 76 15.34 -5.46 1.58
CA GLU A 76 15.34 -6.48 0.54
C GLU A 76 16.44 -6.27 -0.51
N ASN A 77 16.86 -5.02 -0.71
CA ASN A 77 17.97 -4.62 -1.57
C ASN A 77 19.36 -4.92 -0.96
N GLY A 78 19.44 -5.20 0.36
CA GLY A 78 20.67 -5.46 1.11
C GLY A 78 21.29 -4.26 1.84
N SER A 79 20.67 -3.07 1.80
CA SER A 79 21.04 -1.91 2.61
C SER A 79 20.84 -2.19 4.10
N GLU A 80 21.79 -1.77 4.93
CA GLU A 80 21.65 -1.71 6.40
C GLU A 80 21.23 -0.29 6.79
N THR A 81 20.10 -0.14 7.48
CA THR A 81 19.53 1.16 7.86
C THR A 81 18.85 1.10 9.24
N THR A 82 18.26 2.21 9.69
CA THR A 82 17.41 2.24 10.89
C THR A 82 15.95 2.07 10.46
N CYS A 83 15.21 1.24 11.20
CA CYS A 83 13.77 1.10 11.10
C CYS A 83 13.09 1.49 12.42
N TYR A 84 11.88 2.03 12.33
CA TYR A 84 10.94 2.05 13.44
C TYR A 84 10.42 0.63 13.69
N GLU A 85 10.42 0.21 14.96
CA GLU A 85 9.70 -0.95 15.48
C GLU A 85 8.47 -0.44 16.23
N LEU A 86 7.31 -0.51 15.58
CA LEU A 86 6.04 0.01 16.09
C LEU A 86 5.11 -1.15 16.44
N THR A 87 4.63 -1.22 17.69
CA THR A 87 3.68 -2.26 18.13
C THR A 87 2.34 -1.64 18.50
N PHE A 88 1.24 -2.20 18.01
CA PHE A 88 -0.14 -1.79 18.32
C PHE A 88 -0.96 -2.97 18.85
N ALA A 89 -2.13 -2.70 19.43
CA ALA A 89 -3.14 -3.73 19.66
C ALA A 89 -3.73 -4.18 18.30
N ALA A 90 -4.15 -5.44 18.18
CA ALA A 90 -4.58 -6.00 16.89
C ALA A 90 -5.90 -5.44 16.32
N ASN A 91 -6.84 -5.04 17.18
CA ASN A 91 -8.25 -4.81 16.81
C ASN A 91 -8.74 -3.41 17.23
N THR A 92 -7.98 -2.38 16.88
CA THR A 92 -8.18 -0.99 17.35
C THR A 92 -9.43 -0.30 16.82
N VAL A 93 -10.03 -0.80 15.74
CA VAL A 93 -11.26 -0.25 15.11
C VAL A 93 -12.54 -1.00 15.50
N GLY A 94 -12.45 -1.95 16.43
CA GLY A 94 -13.54 -2.79 16.89
C GLY A 94 -13.23 -4.29 16.78
N ASP A 95 -13.88 -5.08 17.62
CA ASP A 95 -13.73 -6.55 17.71
C ASP A 95 -15.08 -7.29 17.84
N THR A 96 -16.17 -6.55 17.69
CA THR A 96 -17.54 -7.00 17.93
C THR A 96 -18.43 -6.47 16.79
N GLU A 97 -19.02 -7.37 16.01
CA GLU A 97 -19.85 -7.01 14.86
C GLU A 97 -21.06 -6.14 15.26
N GLY A 98 -21.21 -4.99 14.59
CA GLY A 98 -22.32 -4.04 14.82
C GLY A 98 -21.96 -2.83 15.69
N GLU A 99 -22.99 -2.24 16.30
CA GLU A 99 -22.95 -1.02 17.15
C GLU A 99 -22.21 0.21 16.55
N GLY A 100 -22.04 0.28 15.22
CA GLY A 100 -21.30 1.35 14.54
C GLY A 100 -19.78 1.17 14.54
N THR A 101 -19.32 -0.08 14.62
CA THR A 101 -17.90 -0.46 14.61
C THR A 101 -17.58 -1.33 13.38
N VAL A 102 -17.18 -2.58 13.55
CA VAL A 102 -16.82 -3.52 12.48
C VAL A 102 -18.04 -4.33 11.98
N GLY A 103 -17.95 -4.88 10.77
CA GLY A 103 -19.06 -5.59 10.11
C GLY A 103 -20.05 -4.65 9.39
N PRO A 104 -21.18 -5.19 8.86
CA PRO A 104 -21.57 -6.59 8.88
C PRO A 104 -20.69 -7.48 7.98
N TYR A 105 -20.66 -8.78 8.27
CA TYR A 105 -19.90 -9.79 7.52
C TYR A 105 -20.83 -10.75 6.75
N CYS A 106 -20.78 -12.05 7.06
CA CYS A 106 -21.50 -13.07 6.30
C CYS A 106 -23.02 -12.99 6.53
N PRO A 107 -23.83 -12.70 5.49
CA PRO A 107 -25.28 -12.71 5.61
C PRO A 107 -25.82 -14.12 5.82
N ASP A 108 -26.90 -14.26 6.60
CA ASP A 108 -27.56 -15.55 6.84
C ASP A 108 -28.05 -16.26 5.55
N SER A 109 -28.47 -15.51 4.53
CA SER A 109 -29.19 -16.07 3.37
C SER A 109 -29.09 -15.22 2.11
N ILE A 110 -29.41 -15.83 0.96
CA ILE A 110 -29.58 -15.11 -0.31
C ILE A 110 -30.77 -14.12 -0.33
N SER A 111 -31.57 -14.09 0.75
CA SER A 111 -32.71 -13.19 0.94
C SER A 111 -32.40 -12.00 1.84
N THR A 112 -31.25 -11.98 2.51
CA THR A 112 -30.83 -10.92 3.43
C THR A 112 -30.76 -9.56 2.70
N PRO A 113 -31.21 -8.46 3.32
CA PRO A 113 -31.02 -7.10 2.79
C PRO A 113 -29.52 -6.82 2.57
N ARG A 114 -29.14 -6.21 1.44
CA ARG A 114 -27.71 -6.00 1.14
C ARG A 114 -27.01 -5.08 2.15
N ILE A 115 -27.77 -4.23 2.85
CA ILE A 115 -27.29 -3.39 3.97
C ILE A 115 -27.02 -4.18 5.27
N GLU A 116 -27.58 -5.38 5.40
CA GLU A 116 -27.35 -6.32 6.51
C GLU A 116 -26.31 -7.39 6.12
N ALA A 117 -25.54 -7.14 5.06
CA ALA A 117 -24.53 -8.04 4.51
C ALA A 117 -23.23 -7.28 4.23
N GLY A 118 -22.10 -7.93 4.46
CA GLY A 118 -20.79 -7.43 4.06
C GLY A 118 -20.59 -7.42 2.55
N LEU A 119 -19.37 -7.06 2.15
CA LEU A 119 -18.90 -6.95 0.79
C LEU A 119 -17.85 -8.03 0.48
N GLY A 120 -17.62 -8.31 -0.80
CA GLY A 120 -16.62 -9.27 -1.25
C GLY A 120 -16.25 -9.05 -2.70
N VAL A 121 -15.04 -9.48 -3.07
CA VAL A 121 -14.57 -9.50 -4.45
C VAL A 121 -14.72 -10.93 -4.98
N TYR A 122 -15.53 -11.11 -6.02
CA TYR A 122 -15.71 -12.42 -6.65
C TYR A 122 -15.09 -12.45 -8.06
N ASP A 123 -14.31 -13.50 -8.35
CA ASP A 123 -13.52 -13.65 -9.58
C ASP A 123 -14.06 -14.75 -10.53
N GLY A 124 -15.34 -15.13 -10.39
CA GLY A 124 -16.00 -16.17 -11.21
C GLY A 124 -16.51 -15.72 -12.59
N GLU A 125 -17.34 -16.58 -13.19
CA GLU A 125 -17.99 -16.32 -14.49
C GLU A 125 -19.29 -15.51 -14.32
N THR A 126 -20.09 -15.80 -13.28
CA THR A 126 -21.37 -15.11 -13.03
C THR A 126 -21.19 -13.88 -12.13
N ASN A 127 -21.35 -12.69 -12.73
CA ASN A 127 -21.26 -11.39 -12.07
C ASN A 127 -19.95 -11.17 -11.26
N PRO A 128 -18.75 -11.31 -11.86
CA PRO A 128 -17.51 -10.99 -11.16
C PRO A 128 -17.40 -9.51 -10.78
N GLY A 129 -16.58 -9.22 -9.77
CA GLY A 129 -16.28 -7.89 -9.25
C GLY A 129 -16.57 -7.74 -7.76
N PHE A 130 -16.30 -6.55 -7.24
CA PHE A 130 -16.64 -6.11 -5.89
C PHE A 130 -18.16 -5.88 -5.76
N GLN A 131 -18.79 -6.52 -4.77
CA GLN A 131 -20.25 -6.52 -4.59
C GLN A 131 -20.65 -6.93 -3.16
N SER A 132 -21.94 -6.86 -2.83
CA SER A 132 -22.46 -7.42 -1.58
C SER A 132 -22.37 -8.95 -1.59
N LEU A 133 -22.03 -9.57 -0.45
CA LEU A 133 -21.89 -11.02 -0.30
C LEU A 133 -23.17 -11.80 -0.64
N VAL A 134 -24.35 -11.15 -0.56
CA VAL A 134 -25.62 -11.73 -1.03
C VAL A 134 -25.64 -11.89 -2.56
N ASP A 135 -25.15 -10.87 -3.28
CA ASP A 135 -25.07 -10.89 -4.75
C ASP A 135 -23.91 -11.83 -5.20
N ALA A 136 -22.79 -11.83 -4.46
CA ALA A 136 -21.63 -12.71 -4.73
C ALA A 136 -21.96 -14.19 -4.53
N ALA A 137 -22.62 -14.56 -3.41
CA ALA A 137 -23.02 -15.94 -3.14
C ALA A 137 -24.02 -16.49 -4.18
N GLN A 138 -24.86 -15.62 -4.76
CA GLN A 138 -25.74 -15.98 -5.89
C GLN A 138 -24.97 -16.21 -7.19
N GLY A 139 -23.86 -15.50 -7.43
CA GLY A 139 -22.95 -15.79 -8.54
C GLY A 139 -22.19 -17.10 -8.34
N MET A 140 -21.67 -17.32 -7.13
CA MET A 140 -20.96 -18.54 -6.73
C MET A 140 -21.82 -19.81 -6.87
N ASP A 141 -23.07 -19.78 -6.40
CA ASP A 141 -24.02 -20.90 -6.56
C ASP A 141 -24.33 -21.18 -8.05
N ALA A 142 -24.53 -20.14 -8.85
CA ALA A 142 -24.76 -20.27 -10.30
C ALA A 142 -23.56 -20.88 -11.05
N ASP A 143 -22.34 -20.60 -10.61
CA ASP A 143 -21.09 -21.17 -11.14
C ASP A 143 -20.76 -22.56 -10.56
N GLY A 144 -21.56 -23.05 -9.60
CA GLY A 144 -21.46 -24.41 -9.06
C GLY A 144 -20.62 -24.56 -7.79
N TYR A 145 -20.32 -23.47 -7.09
CA TYR A 145 -19.73 -23.50 -5.74
C TYR A 145 -20.83 -23.74 -4.70
N ASP A 146 -20.69 -24.77 -3.88
CA ASP A 146 -21.71 -25.22 -2.92
C ASP A 146 -21.70 -24.34 -1.64
N ILE A 147 -22.03 -23.05 -1.81
CA ILE A 147 -22.08 -22.01 -0.76
C ILE A 147 -23.51 -21.72 -0.28
N VAL A 148 -24.51 -21.80 -1.17
CA VAL A 148 -25.94 -21.69 -0.82
C VAL A 148 -26.52 -23.09 -0.59
N ASP A 149 -27.36 -23.27 0.44
CA ASP A 149 -28.00 -24.57 0.72
C ASP A 149 -29.42 -24.71 0.12
N GLU A 150 -30.04 -25.89 0.27
CA GLU A 150 -31.38 -26.19 -0.29
C GLU A 150 -32.50 -25.27 0.24
N ASP A 151 -32.31 -24.64 1.41
CA ASP A 151 -33.27 -23.69 2.02
C ASP A 151 -32.92 -22.21 1.67
N GLY A 152 -31.77 -21.96 1.03
CA GLY A 152 -31.29 -20.62 0.62
C GLY A 152 -30.40 -19.92 1.63
N ASN A 153 -29.92 -20.62 2.67
CA ASN A 153 -28.95 -20.07 3.63
C ASN A 153 -27.55 -20.01 3.00
N ILE A 154 -26.75 -19.03 3.41
CA ILE A 154 -25.35 -18.89 2.96
C ILE A 154 -24.46 -19.53 4.03
N ARG A 155 -23.65 -20.52 3.62
CA ARG A 155 -22.73 -21.21 4.52
C ARG A 155 -21.61 -20.26 4.97
N SER A 156 -21.38 -20.16 6.28
CA SER A 156 -20.36 -19.28 6.88
C SER A 156 -19.39 -20.01 7.81
N GLY A 157 -18.26 -19.36 8.14
CA GLY A 157 -17.28 -19.82 9.15
C GLY A 157 -16.24 -20.85 8.68
N GLY A 158 -16.55 -21.62 7.62
CA GLY A 158 -15.57 -22.47 6.93
C GLY A 158 -15.42 -23.91 7.45
N GLY A 159 -14.85 -24.76 6.60
CA GLY A 159 -14.34 -26.10 6.95
C GLY A 159 -15.24 -27.27 6.54
N GLY A 160 -14.64 -28.31 5.98
CA GLY A 160 -15.36 -29.43 5.33
C GLY A 160 -15.28 -29.33 3.82
N ASP A 161 -16.17 -30.04 3.11
CA ASP A 161 -16.13 -30.20 1.65
C ASP A 161 -17.01 -29.19 0.88
N PHE A 162 -17.47 -28.13 1.55
CA PHE A 162 -18.35 -27.09 0.99
C PHE A 162 -17.60 -25.77 0.70
N SER A 163 -18.28 -24.86 0.00
CA SER A 163 -17.87 -23.47 -0.19
C SER A 163 -18.47 -22.57 0.90
N TYR A 164 -17.76 -21.52 1.31
CA TYR A 164 -18.13 -20.69 2.45
C TYR A 164 -17.85 -19.21 2.25
N CYS A 165 -18.72 -18.40 2.85
CA CYS A 165 -18.39 -17.05 3.28
C CYS A 165 -17.49 -17.12 4.52
N LEU A 166 -16.31 -16.50 4.48
CA LEU A 166 -15.34 -16.54 5.57
C LEU A 166 -15.45 -15.29 6.43
N SER A 167 -15.89 -15.48 7.67
CA SER A 167 -15.81 -14.51 8.76
C SER A 167 -15.14 -15.20 9.94
N MET A 168 -14.13 -14.55 10.52
CA MET A 168 -13.30 -15.13 11.59
C MET A 168 -13.57 -14.45 12.93
N ALA A 169 -13.23 -15.12 14.03
CA ALA A 169 -13.36 -14.56 15.36
C ALA A 169 -12.12 -13.72 15.72
N PHE A 170 -12.36 -12.56 16.34
CA PHE A 170 -11.31 -11.67 16.85
C PHE A 170 -10.63 -12.27 18.09
N ASP A 171 -9.31 -12.08 18.21
CA ASP A 171 -8.57 -12.24 19.46
C ASP A 171 -7.91 -10.90 19.85
N SER A 172 -8.64 -10.10 20.62
CA SER A 172 -8.19 -8.79 21.11
C SER A 172 -7.16 -8.87 22.25
N SER A 173 -6.56 -10.06 22.50
CA SER A 173 -5.34 -10.17 23.30
C SER A 173 -4.06 -10.03 22.47
N LEU A 174 -4.17 -10.13 21.14
CA LEU A 174 -3.05 -10.02 20.21
C LEU A 174 -2.51 -8.61 20.05
N THR A 175 -1.22 -8.55 19.71
CA THR A 175 -0.52 -7.36 19.25
C THR A 175 0.01 -7.55 17.83
N VAL A 176 0.13 -6.45 17.10
CA VAL A 176 0.75 -6.40 15.76
C VAL A 176 1.98 -5.50 15.81
N THR A 177 3.11 -5.96 15.29
CA THR A 177 4.38 -5.21 15.25
C THR A 177 4.88 -5.04 13.82
N TYR A 178 5.31 -3.83 13.49
CA TYR A 178 5.82 -3.42 12.17
C TYR A 178 7.30 -3.06 12.24
N LEU A 179 8.05 -3.36 11.17
CA LEU A 179 9.38 -2.79 10.90
C LEU A 179 9.33 -1.94 9.62
N ILE A 180 9.53 -0.63 9.78
CA ILE A 180 9.39 0.37 8.71
C ILE A 180 10.66 1.23 8.65
N PRO A 181 11.31 1.42 7.48
CA PRO A 181 12.50 2.29 7.36
C PRO A 181 12.24 3.70 7.89
N VAL A 182 13.19 4.23 8.67
CA VAL A 182 13.14 5.64 9.12
C VAL A 182 13.29 6.57 7.92
N THR A 183 14.17 6.22 6.98
CA THR A 183 14.41 6.93 5.72
C THR A 183 14.08 6.00 4.56
N PRO A 184 13.07 6.31 3.72
CA PRO A 184 12.76 5.48 2.55
C PRO A 184 13.87 5.49 1.49
N GLU A 185 14.23 4.32 0.98
CA GLU A 185 15.17 4.16 -0.14
C GLU A 185 14.41 3.84 -1.44
N PHE A 186 14.45 4.72 -2.44
CA PHE A 186 13.81 4.46 -3.73
C PHE A 186 14.39 3.24 -4.46
N ARG A 187 13.49 2.39 -4.98
CA ARG A 187 13.80 1.28 -5.89
C ARG A 187 13.86 1.77 -7.33
N SER A 188 14.57 1.03 -8.19
CA SER A 188 14.59 1.28 -9.64
C SER A 188 13.43 0.64 -10.41
N GLU A 189 12.68 -0.27 -9.78
CA GLU A 189 11.56 -1.00 -10.37
C GLU A 189 10.48 -1.22 -9.29
N ALA A 190 9.22 -0.97 -9.63
CA ALA A 190 8.07 -1.15 -8.74
C ALA A 190 7.99 -2.58 -8.16
N TYR A 191 7.75 -2.67 -6.85
CA TYR A 191 7.38 -3.92 -6.17
C TYR A 191 5.87 -4.08 -6.22
N TYR A 192 5.36 -4.92 -7.12
CA TYR A 192 3.94 -5.27 -7.17
C TYR A 192 3.56 -6.10 -5.95
N ILE A 193 2.50 -5.66 -5.26
CA ILE A 193 2.02 -6.29 -4.03
C ILE A 193 1.26 -7.58 -4.42
N PRO A 194 1.62 -8.75 -3.85
CA PRO A 194 0.87 -9.98 -4.08
C PRO A 194 -0.44 -10.00 -3.27
N THR A 195 -1.36 -10.88 -3.63
CA THR A 195 -2.53 -11.27 -2.81
C THR A 195 -2.11 -11.45 -1.33
N VAL A 196 -2.87 -10.88 -0.41
CA VAL A 196 -2.60 -10.75 1.05
C VAL A 196 -1.22 -10.20 1.47
N GLY A 197 -0.42 -9.66 0.55
CA GLY A 197 0.91 -9.11 0.85
C GLY A 197 0.83 -7.86 1.74
N SER A 198 1.77 -7.72 2.70
CA SER A 198 1.88 -6.50 3.51
C SER A 198 2.17 -5.28 2.64
N ILE A 199 1.31 -4.26 2.76
CA ILE A 199 1.50 -2.92 2.18
C ILE A 199 2.06 -1.97 3.23
N GLY A 200 1.51 -1.99 4.44
CA GLY A 200 1.85 -1.04 5.50
C GLY A 200 0.88 -1.09 6.69
N LEU A 201 0.64 0.06 7.32
CA LEU A 201 -0.33 0.24 8.39
C LEU A 201 -1.12 1.56 8.23
N GLY A 202 -2.38 1.56 8.67
CA GLY A 202 -3.20 2.76 8.74
C GLY A 202 -2.90 3.62 9.98
N ILE A 203 -3.41 4.86 10.00
CA ILE A 203 -3.37 5.78 11.18
C ILE A 203 -3.95 5.20 12.47
N ASN A 204 -4.73 4.12 12.39
CA ASN A 204 -5.31 3.38 13.50
C ASN A 204 -4.44 2.19 13.96
N GLY A 205 -3.26 1.96 13.37
CA GLY A 205 -2.37 0.83 13.69
C GLY A 205 -2.81 -0.52 13.10
N ILE A 206 -3.86 -0.55 12.27
CA ILE A 206 -4.33 -1.76 11.58
C ILE A 206 -3.45 -2.00 10.33
N PRO A 207 -3.05 -3.25 10.04
CA PRO A 207 -2.25 -3.57 8.84
C PRO A 207 -3.05 -3.43 7.56
N ILE A 208 -2.41 -2.85 6.54
CA ILE A 208 -2.93 -2.74 5.17
C ILE A 208 -2.32 -3.89 4.35
N LYS A 209 -3.16 -4.66 3.66
CA LYS A 209 -2.79 -5.80 2.82
C LYS A 209 -3.24 -5.59 1.36
N GLY A 210 -2.54 -6.25 0.43
CA GLY A 210 -2.96 -6.40 -0.96
C GLY A 210 -4.23 -7.26 -1.10
N ASP A 211 -4.59 -7.60 -2.34
CA ASP A 211 -5.89 -8.19 -2.68
C ASP A 211 -6.33 -9.36 -1.77
N PRO A 212 -7.65 -9.46 -1.47
CA PRO A 212 -8.19 -10.60 -0.73
C PRO A 212 -8.05 -11.90 -1.54
N PRO A 213 -7.90 -13.08 -0.88
CA PRO A 213 -7.74 -14.36 -1.57
C PRO A 213 -8.79 -14.64 -2.66
N SER A 214 -8.31 -14.93 -3.87
CA SER A 214 -9.15 -15.36 -5.01
C SER A 214 -10.01 -16.57 -4.65
N VAL A 215 -11.29 -16.54 -5.03
CA VAL A 215 -12.25 -17.62 -4.80
C VAL A 215 -11.99 -18.78 -5.76
N THR A 216 -11.61 -18.48 -7.01
CA THR A 216 -11.53 -19.47 -8.12
C THR A 216 -10.12 -19.98 -8.43
N THR A 217 -9.08 -19.18 -8.19
CA THR A 217 -7.70 -19.44 -8.63
C THR A 217 -6.81 -19.75 -7.44
N ALA A 218 -6.19 -20.94 -7.43
CA ALA A 218 -5.28 -21.36 -6.38
C ALA A 218 -3.86 -20.80 -6.61
N GLU A 219 -3.35 -20.05 -5.65
CA GLU A 219 -2.05 -19.38 -5.71
C GLU A 219 -0.96 -20.13 -4.94
N ALA A 220 0.26 -20.10 -5.48
CA ALA A 220 1.37 -20.92 -4.98
C ALA A 220 1.97 -20.36 -3.68
N GLY A 221 1.41 -20.80 -2.55
CA GLY A 221 1.89 -20.47 -1.20
C GLY A 221 0.88 -19.70 -0.35
N ILE A 222 -0.27 -19.32 -0.91
CA ILE A 222 -1.29 -18.51 -0.24
C ILE A 222 -2.50 -19.40 0.10
N GLY A 223 -2.75 -19.60 1.40
CA GLY A 223 -3.88 -20.40 1.88
C GLY A 223 -5.24 -19.79 1.50
N GLY A 224 -6.27 -20.61 1.38
CA GLY A 224 -7.64 -20.17 1.05
C GLY A 224 -7.88 -19.86 -0.44
N THR A 225 -6.86 -19.50 -1.20
CA THR A 225 -7.00 -19.21 -2.64
C THR A 225 -7.51 -20.42 -3.44
N GLY A 226 -8.42 -20.19 -4.39
CA GLY A 226 -8.99 -21.21 -5.28
C GLY A 226 -9.77 -22.32 -4.59
N SER A 227 -10.23 -22.08 -3.36
CA SER A 227 -10.94 -23.07 -2.55
C SER A 227 -12.47 -22.95 -2.62
N GLY A 228 -12.99 -22.03 -3.44
CA GLY A 228 -14.41 -21.71 -3.47
C GLY A 228 -14.91 -20.97 -2.22
N ASN A 229 -14.01 -20.44 -1.40
CA ASN A 229 -14.35 -19.66 -0.21
C ASN A 229 -14.09 -18.18 -0.47
N ILE A 230 -14.99 -17.30 -0.02
CA ILE A 230 -14.92 -15.85 -0.22
C ILE A 230 -14.69 -15.13 1.12
N PRO A 231 -13.65 -14.29 1.26
CA PRO A 231 -13.48 -13.40 2.42
C PRO A 231 -14.64 -12.42 2.55
N ALA A 232 -15.20 -12.30 3.76
CA ALA A 232 -16.25 -11.33 4.06
C ALA A 232 -15.62 -10.01 4.54
N LEU A 233 -15.64 -8.98 3.70
CA LEU A 233 -15.24 -7.63 4.09
C LEU A 233 -16.43 -6.90 4.72
N ASP A 234 -16.17 -6.03 5.69
CA ASP A 234 -17.19 -5.09 6.16
C ASP A 234 -17.37 -3.89 5.21
N HIS A 235 -18.27 -2.96 5.56
CA HIS A 235 -18.55 -1.77 4.77
C HIS A 235 -17.39 -0.77 4.74
N CYS A 236 -16.35 -0.98 5.56
CA CYS A 236 -15.09 -0.22 5.54
C CYS A 236 -13.96 -0.97 4.80
N GLY A 237 -14.19 -2.20 4.35
CA GLY A 237 -13.26 -2.97 3.51
C GLY A 237 -12.16 -3.71 4.25
N GLY A 238 -12.39 -4.03 5.53
CA GLY A 238 -11.52 -4.88 6.34
C GLY A 238 -12.27 -6.05 6.98
N HIS A 239 -11.52 -6.97 7.59
CA HIS A 239 -12.03 -8.16 8.26
C HIS A 239 -10.98 -8.79 9.19
N ALA A 240 -11.40 -9.78 9.99
CA ALA A 240 -10.50 -10.55 10.84
C ALA A 240 -9.75 -11.64 10.06
N ASP A 241 -8.42 -11.66 10.17
CA ASP A 241 -7.57 -12.76 9.75
C ASP A 241 -7.91 -14.04 10.57
N PRO A 242 -7.75 -15.26 10.01
CA PRO A 242 -7.91 -16.51 10.76
C PRO A 242 -7.06 -16.65 12.05
N ALA A 243 -6.02 -15.83 12.23
CA ALA A 243 -5.25 -15.71 13.47
C ALA A 243 -5.93 -14.84 14.55
N GLY A 244 -6.88 -13.97 14.20
CA GLY A 244 -7.67 -13.15 15.12
C GLY A 244 -7.38 -11.65 15.13
N TYR A 245 -6.51 -11.15 14.25
CA TYR A 245 -6.23 -9.72 14.07
C TYR A 245 -7.02 -9.13 12.90
N TYR A 246 -7.52 -7.90 13.04
CA TYR A 246 -8.21 -7.18 11.97
C TYR A 246 -7.22 -6.62 10.94
N HIS A 247 -7.60 -6.58 9.67
CA HIS A 247 -6.77 -6.00 8.60
C HIS A 247 -7.60 -5.37 7.46
N TRP A 248 -6.98 -4.39 6.79
CA TRP A 248 -7.54 -3.68 5.65
C TRP A 248 -7.17 -4.35 4.33
N HIS A 249 -8.14 -4.51 3.43
CA HIS A 249 -7.91 -4.67 1.99
C HIS A 249 -8.21 -3.39 1.20
N PHE A 250 -8.85 -2.41 1.83
CA PHE A 250 -9.17 -1.10 1.28
C PHE A 250 -8.54 -0.01 2.16
N ILE A 251 -8.14 1.11 1.58
CA ILE A 251 -7.93 2.36 2.33
C ILE A 251 -9.33 2.88 2.72
N PRO A 252 -9.71 2.86 4.01
CA PRO A 252 -11.10 3.05 4.40
C PRO A 252 -11.55 4.53 4.30
N GLN A 253 -10.60 5.48 4.31
CA GLN A 253 -10.83 6.88 3.91
C GLN A 253 -11.46 7.01 2.51
N SER A 254 -11.26 6.01 1.62
CA SER A 254 -11.65 6.06 0.20
C SER A 254 -12.73 5.04 -0.20
N ILE A 255 -13.14 4.12 0.68
CA ILE A 255 -14.17 3.12 0.29
C ILE A 255 -15.56 3.74 0.06
N ASN A 256 -15.82 4.92 0.61
CA ASN A 256 -17.05 5.67 0.36
C ASN A 256 -17.09 6.25 -1.07
N THR A 257 -15.95 6.67 -1.65
CA THR A 257 -15.93 7.14 -3.06
C THR A 257 -16.21 6.00 -4.03
N VAL A 258 -15.73 4.78 -3.73
CA VAL A 258 -16.11 3.54 -4.44
C VAL A 258 -17.60 3.23 -4.26
N SER A 259 -18.14 3.33 -3.04
CA SER A 259 -19.54 3.01 -2.74
C SER A 259 -20.53 3.97 -3.42
N ASP A 260 -20.15 5.23 -3.60
CA ASP A 260 -20.90 6.25 -4.36
C ASP A 260 -20.67 6.20 -5.87
N ALA A 261 -19.59 5.56 -6.34
CA ALA A 261 -19.22 5.54 -7.76
C ALA A 261 -20.35 4.94 -8.63
N PRO A 262 -20.64 5.49 -9.82
CA PRO A 262 -21.77 5.05 -10.65
C PRO A 262 -21.78 3.57 -11.08
N GLU A 263 -20.63 2.89 -10.99
CA GLU A 263 -20.46 1.46 -11.29
C GLU A 263 -21.02 0.57 -10.18
N TYR A 264 -20.71 0.88 -8.92
CA TYR A 264 -21.15 0.14 -7.74
C TYR A 264 -22.46 0.69 -7.18
N ASN A 265 -22.48 2.00 -6.90
CA ASN A 265 -23.65 2.77 -6.47
C ASN A 265 -24.37 2.16 -5.24
N PHE A 266 -23.60 1.57 -4.31
CA PHE A 266 -24.11 0.84 -3.16
C PHE A 266 -24.83 1.77 -2.18
N THR A 267 -24.35 3.01 -1.99
CA THR A 267 -25.00 4.01 -1.13
C THR A 267 -26.43 4.30 -1.57
N ASN A 268 -26.66 4.67 -2.84
CA ASN A 268 -28.01 5.01 -3.30
C ASN A 268 -28.91 3.79 -3.55
N ARG A 269 -28.33 2.62 -3.88
CA ARG A 269 -29.08 1.40 -4.21
C ARG A 269 -29.45 0.58 -2.98
N TYR A 270 -28.57 0.53 -1.99
CA TYR A 270 -28.68 -0.34 -0.82
C TYR A 270 -28.56 0.41 0.52
N GLY A 271 -27.96 1.60 0.56
CA GLY A 271 -27.67 2.35 1.79
C GLY A 271 -26.32 2.02 2.42
N ILE A 272 -25.45 1.29 1.71
CA ILE A 272 -24.15 0.81 2.22
C ILE A 272 -23.11 1.93 2.10
N SER A 273 -22.45 2.24 3.21
CA SER A 273 -21.31 3.16 3.30
C SER A 273 -20.49 2.80 4.54
N CYS A 274 -19.17 3.02 4.52
CA CYS A 274 -18.36 2.95 5.74
C CYS A 274 -18.83 4.03 6.72
N THR A 275 -19.14 3.59 7.94
CA THR A 275 -19.66 4.44 9.03
C THR A 275 -19.03 4.10 10.40
N ASN A 276 -17.92 3.35 10.41
CA ASN A 276 -17.21 2.98 11.63
C ASN A 276 -16.57 4.21 12.28
N THR A 277 -17.03 4.55 13.49
CA THR A 277 -16.62 5.77 14.21
C THR A 277 -15.17 5.76 14.74
N TYR A 278 -14.42 4.67 14.56
CA TYR A 278 -12.98 4.58 14.84
C TYR A 278 -12.10 4.87 13.60
N ILE A 279 -12.70 5.33 12.51
CA ILE A 279 -12.04 5.57 11.23
C ILE A 279 -12.38 6.99 10.76
N GLU A 280 -11.41 7.67 10.16
CA GLU A 280 -11.70 8.83 9.32
C GLU A 280 -12.18 8.32 7.94
N TYR A 281 -13.46 8.53 7.63
CA TYR A 281 -14.12 8.02 6.42
C TYR A 281 -14.83 9.12 5.60
N GLU A 282 -14.81 10.38 6.07
CA GLU A 282 -15.40 11.54 5.38
C GLU A 282 -14.33 12.38 4.68
N ASP A 283 -13.09 12.41 5.18
CA ASP A 283 -11.96 13.04 4.50
C ASP A 283 -11.27 12.11 3.49
N HIS A 284 -11.65 12.25 2.22
CA HIS A 284 -11.07 11.51 1.08
C HIS A 284 -9.73 12.07 0.58
N ALA A 285 -9.12 13.05 1.26
CA ALA A 285 -7.77 13.56 1.00
C ALA A 285 -6.80 13.39 2.19
N ALA A 286 -7.26 12.83 3.32
CA ALA A 286 -6.45 12.66 4.53
C ALA A 286 -5.25 11.69 4.35
N PHE A 287 -4.21 11.94 5.15
CA PHE A 287 -3.15 10.96 5.44
C PHE A 287 -3.77 9.68 6.02
N ALA A 288 -3.63 8.57 5.29
CA ALA A 288 -4.27 7.30 5.64
C ALA A 288 -3.35 6.36 6.42
N GLY A 289 -2.03 6.51 6.29
CA GLY A 289 -1.02 5.77 7.04
C GLY A 289 0.36 5.76 6.38
N LEU A 290 1.18 4.75 6.70
CA LEU A 290 2.50 4.54 6.08
C LEU A 290 2.55 3.19 5.36
N ALA A 291 3.22 3.16 4.22
CA ALA A 291 3.69 1.94 3.59
C ALA A 291 4.91 1.36 4.34
N LYS A 292 5.17 0.06 4.17
CA LYS A 292 6.26 -0.68 4.82
C LYS A 292 7.67 -0.30 4.34
N ASP A 293 7.75 0.54 3.31
CA ASP A 293 8.97 1.18 2.83
C ASP A 293 9.22 2.56 3.46
N GLY A 294 8.28 3.04 4.26
CA GLY A 294 8.32 4.30 5.01
C GLY A 294 7.71 5.51 4.28
N PHE A 295 7.20 5.36 3.05
CA PHE A 295 6.48 6.46 2.38
C PHE A 295 5.02 6.58 2.88
N PRO A 296 4.43 7.79 2.89
CA PRO A 296 3.02 7.99 3.18
C PRO A 296 2.08 7.27 2.20
N ILE A 297 0.93 6.87 2.74
CA ILE A 297 -0.27 6.52 1.97
C ILE A 297 -1.34 7.55 2.32
N TYR A 298 -1.93 8.18 1.30
CA TYR A 298 -3.07 9.07 1.39
C TYR A 298 -4.34 8.40 0.87
N ALA A 299 -5.47 9.02 1.17
CA ALA A 299 -6.75 8.74 0.53
C ALA A 299 -6.74 9.10 -0.98
N ALA A 300 -7.89 9.00 -1.65
CA ALA A 300 -8.01 9.04 -3.10
C ALA A 300 -7.62 10.36 -3.80
N TYR A 301 -7.44 11.45 -3.06
CA TYR A 301 -7.21 12.79 -3.58
C TYR A 301 -6.07 13.53 -2.86
N ASP A 302 -5.55 14.57 -3.50
CA ASP A 302 -4.87 15.69 -2.84
C ASP A 302 -5.86 16.71 -2.29
N LEU A 303 -5.45 17.50 -1.29
CA LEU A 303 -6.19 18.68 -0.82
C LEU A 303 -5.56 19.99 -1.35
N ILE A 304 -5.98 20.44 -2.54
CA ILE A 304 -5.45 21.67 -3.17
C ILE A 304 -6.40 22.84 -2.91
N ASP A 305 -5.88 23.93 -2.32
CA ASP A 305 -6.66 25.12 -1.90
C ASP A 305 -7.91 24.78 -1.04
N GLY A 306 -7.90 23.64 -0.33
CA GLY A 306 -9.03 23.13 0.44
C GLY A 306 -10.08 22.38 -0.38
N ALA A 307 -9.72 21.83 -1.54
CA ALA A 307 -10.59 21.02 -2.39
C ALA A 307 -9.90 19.74 -2.90
N ASN A 308 -10.61 18.61 -2.79
CA ASN A 308 -10.19 17.31 -3.28
C ASN A 308 -9.89 17.37 -4.78
N THR A 309 -8.65 17.05 -5.15
CA THR A 309 -8.12 17.07 -6.52
C THR A 309 -7.50 15.72 -6.85
N LEU A 310 -7.69 15.22 -8.08
CA LEU A 310 -7.11 13.93 -8.47
C LEU A 310 -5.57 14.02 -8.53
N PRO A 311 -4.82 13.02 -8.04
CA PRO A 311 -3.35 13.10 -7.98
C PRO A 311 -2.67 13.34 -9.33
N ALA A 312 -3.26 12.84 -10.41
CA ALA A 312 -2.81 13.03 -11.78
C ALA A 312 -3.07 14.45 -12.36
N ASP A 313 -3.97 15.23 -11.76
CA ASP A 313 -4.18 16.65 -12.09
C ASP A 313 -3.23 17.58 -11.30
N VAL A 314 -2.66 17.10 -10.18
CA VAL A 314 -1.67 17.81 -9.35
C VAL A 314 -0.25 17.61 -9.85
N ALA A 315 0.15 16.35 -10.06
CA ALA A 315 1.48 15.98 -10.57
C ALA A 315 1.42 14.68 -11.40
N THR A 316 2.49 14.38 -12.14
CA THR A 316 2.58 13.10 -12.87
C THR A 316 2.66 11.95 -11.88
N THR A 317 1.64 11.09 -11.86
CA THR A 317 1.65 9.83 -11.10
C THR A 317 2.45 8.73 -11.81
N ASP A 318 2.99 7.81 -11.03
CA ASP A 318 3.67 6.59 -11.50
C ASP A 318 2.72 5.38 -11.62
N GLU A 319 3.27 4.19 -11.92
CA GLU A 319 2.52 2.93 -12.00
C GLU A 319 1.91 2.45 -10.67
N CYS A 320 2.32 3.01 -9.52
CA CYS A 320 1.82 2.66 -8.19
C CYS A 320 0.75 3.64 -7.67
N ASN A 321 0.28 4.57 -8.52
CA ASN A 321 -0.59 5.68 -8.15
C ASN A 321 0.03 6.60 -7.07
N GLY A 322 1.36 6.71 -7.08
CA GLY A 322 2.11 7.67 -6.26
C GLY A 322 2.69 8.81 -7.08
N HIS A 323 2.99 9.93 -6.41
CA HIS A 323 3.69 11.07 -7.01
C HIS A 323 4.55 11.80 -5.96
N THR A 324 5.14 12.95 -6.30
CA THR A 324 5.78 13.85 -5.31
C THR A 324 5.11 15.22 -5.31
N HIS A 325 4.48 15.57 -4.18
CA HIS A 325 3.87 16.87 -3.92
C HIS A 325 4.07 17.29 -2.46
N ALA A 326 3.77 18.55 -2.13
CA ALA A 326 3.80 19.06 -0.76
C ALA A 326 2.40 19.02 -0.16
N THR A 327 2.27 18.45 1.03
CA THR A 327 0.99 18.30 1.75
C THR A 327 0.93 19.24 2.96
N GLU A 328 -0.16 19.26 3.72
CA GLU A 328 -0.22 20.04 4.98
C GLU A 328 0.72 19.46 6.04
N GLU A 329 0.91 18.14 6.04
CA GLU A 329 1.84 17.41 6.92
C GLU A 329 3.30 17.52 6.47
N PHE A 330 3.55 17.53 5.15
CA PHE A 330 4.88 17.50 4.54
C PHE A 330 5.09 18.69 3.59
N PRO A 331 5.23 19.92 4.11
CA PRO A 331 5.24 21.16 3.30
C PRO A 331 6.49 21.34 2.43
N ASP A 332 7.59 20.63 2.70
CA ASP A 332 8.80 20.63 1.85
C ASP A 332 8.69 19.67 0.66
N GLY A 333 7.66 18.83 0.60
CA GLY A 333 7.42 17.81 -0.43
C GLY A 333 7.74 16.39 0.04
N ALA A 334 6.79 15.48 -0.15
CA ALA A 334 6.94 14.04 0.08
C ALA A 334 6.61 13.27 -1.20
N TYR A 335 7.32 12.16 -1.46
CA TYR A 335 6.76 11.13 -2.33
C TYR A 335 5.76 10.29 -1.53
N HIS A 336 4.60 10.04 -2.10
CA HIS A 336 3.51 9.34 -1.42
C HIS A 336 2.58 8.63 -2.41
N TYR A 337 1.90 7.60 -1.92
CA TYR A 337 0.88 6.83 -2.66
C TYR A 337 -0.51 7.36 -2.37
N HIS A 338 -1.42 7.30 -3.34
CA HIS A 338 -2.85 7.50 -3.10
C HIS A 338 -3.63 6.21 -3.26
N ALA A 339 -4.69 6.09 -2.47
CA ALA A 339 -5.76 5.14 -2.73
C ALA A 339 -6.38 5.34 -4.14
N LEU A 340 -7.00 4.30 -4.67
CA LEU A 340 -7.79 4.41 -5.90
C LEU A 340 -9.17 5.04 -5.61
N GLU A 341 -9.55 6.07 -6.36
CA GLU A 341 -10.84 6.77 -6.22
C GLU A 341 -12.06 5.84 -6.42
N THR A 342 -12.01 5.04 -7.49
CA THR A 342 -13.11 4.18 -7.94
C THR A 342 -12.67 2.73 -8.16
N GLY A 343 -11.41 2.40 -7.90
CA GLY A 343 -10.90 1.03 -7.95
C GLY A 343 -11.29 0.24 -6.70
N ALA A 344 -11.63 -1.04 -6.87
CA ALA A 344 -11.94 -1.95 -5.77
C ALA A 344 -11.11 -3.25 -5.92
N PRO A 345 -10.18 -3.55 -4.99
CA PRO A 345 -9.86 -2.79 -3.78
C PRO A 345 -9.21 -1.41 -4.00
N THR A 346 -9.23 -0.54 -2.99
CA THR A 346 -8.72 0.85 -3.09
C THR A 346 -7.23 1.00 -2.75
N VAL A 347 -6.54 -0.06 -2.35
CA VAL A 347 -5.11 0.03 -1.94
C VAL A 347 -4.16 0.26 -3.12
N PRO A 348 -2.98 0.86 -2.89
CA PRO A 348 -1.91 0.92 -3.91
C PRO A 348 -1.54 -0.47 -4.42
N VAL A 349 -1.33 -0.61 -5.73
CA VAL A 349 -1.04 -1.90 -6.39
C VAL A 349 0.44 -2.29 -6.38
N CYS A 350 1.33 -1.33 -6.13
CA CYS A 350 2.75 -1.54 -5.97
C CYS A 350 3.39 -0.52 -5.02
N LEU A 351 4.67 -0.76 -4.68
CA LEU A 351 5.52 0.14 -3.88
C LEU A 351 6.80 0.49 -4.65
N MET A 352 7.24 1.74 -4.52
CA MET A 352 8.46 2.29 -5.09
C MET A 352 9.63 2.41 -4.09
N GLY A 353 9.41 2.18 -2.79
CA GLY A 353 10.47 2.14 -1.78
C GLY A 353 10.93 0.73 -1.41
N SER A 354 12.17 0.64 -0.92
CA SER A 354 12.80 -0.58 -0.40
C SER A 354 12.29 -0.87 1.02
N TYR A 355 12.16 -2.14 1.38
CA TYR A 355 11.42 -2.58 2.58
C TYR A 355 12.08 -3.79 3.23
N VAL A 356 11.71 -4.12 4.47
CA VAL A 356 12.25 -5.30 5.17
C VAL A 356 11.65 -6.59 4.56
N ASP A 357 12.45 -7.46 3.92
CA ASP A 357 11.96 -8.70 3.27
C ASP A 357 11.28 -9.69 4.26
N ARG A 358 11.60 -9.61 5.56
CA ARG A 358 11.23 -10.63 6.55
C ARG A 358 10.92 -10.05 7.91
N ASN A 359 9.74 -10.39 8.43
CA ASN A 359 9.23 -9.86 9.69
C ASN A 359 9.03 -8.33 9.65
N ASP A 360 8.74 -7.77 8.46
CA ASP A 360 8.13 -6.44 8.28
C ASP A 360 6.84 -6.29 9.07
N PHE A 361 6.12 -7.40 9.22
CA PHE A 361 4.92 -7.54 10.02
C PHE A 361 5.00 -8.83 10.86
N THR A 362 4.65 -8.74 12.15
CA THR A 362 4.47 -9.90 13.04
C THR A 362 3.23 -9.74 13.91
N VAL A 363 2.69 -10.88 14.37
CA VAL A 363 1.55 -10.97 15.29
C VAL A 363 1.99 -11.78 16.51
N GLN A 364 1.64 -11.34 17.72
CA GLN A 364 2.05 -11.93 19.00
C GLN A 364 0.92 -11.95 20.02
#